data_AF-A0A8D9G178-F1
#
_entry.id   AF-A0A8D9G178-F1
#
_cell.length_a   1.000
_cell.length_b   1.000
_cell.length_c   1.000
_cell.angle_alpha   90.00
_cell.angle_beta   90.00
_cell.angle_gamma   90.00
#
_symmetry.space_group_name_H-M   'P 1'
#
loop_
_entity.id
_entity.type
_entity.pdbx_description
1 polymer ?
#
loop_
_entity_poly.entity_id
_entity_poly.type
_entity_poly.pdbx_seq_one_letter_code
_entity_poly.pdbx_strand_id
1 'polypeptide(L)'
;MLLPHFSTTIFLLCLFFFFTLLQATNLTLTLPHQHPSPDSVALHVLSSINASLSRRQLSSSSSSTCRTGNPIDDCWRCTSSDWSSNRQRLADCSIGFGRGTLGGKNGKIYVVTDSSDNNPSNPTPGTLRYAVIQEEPLWIVFSSNMLIRLRHELIINSYKTIDGRGSAVHITGNGCLTVQYVQHVIIHNVHIYDCKPSGGAVVAATPTKSGRRGRSDGDGISIFGAQKIWIDHCSMSHCTDGLIDAVMGSTAITISNNYFAHHDEVMLLGHDDSYGPDTGMQVTIAFNHFGQGLVQRMPRCRRGYIHVVNNDFTSWKMYAIGGSGNPTINSQGNRYIAPSDPSAKEVTKRVDSKDDGEWSNWNWRTEGDLMENGAFFVASGGGVSALYSKASSVEPKASALVDQLTRNAGVFGGPSRDDQGQSGDSYSGYGGGGGGSGGGGGGGGGSSGSDGGTSAIGGTTRGSSTSSSDDSNFFGMIFGSNAPPRPRLTLLFCLIMICVMSLSSLLLL
;
A
#
# COMPACT_ATOMS: atom_id res chain seq x y z
N MET A 1 -50.61 -27.01 -43.76
CA MET A 1 -49.31 -27.70 -43.91
C MET A 1 -48.23 -26.64 -44.08
N LEU A 2 -47.67 -26.15 -42.96
CA LEU A 2 -46.50 -25.27 -42.98
C LEU A 2 -45.27 -26.16 -43.18
N LEU A 3 -44.44 -25.82 -44.16
CA LEU A 3 -43.34 -26.68 -44.64
C LEU A 3 -42.30 -26.96 -43.54
N PRO A 4 -41.75 -28.19 -43.48
CA PRO A 4 -40.76 -28.61 -42.48
C PRO A 4 -39.42 -27.86 -42.54
N HIS A 5 -39.19 -27.03 -43.58
CA HIS A 5 -37.99 -26.23 -43.75
C HIS A 5 -37.97 -24.93 -42.95
N PHE A 6 -39.13 -24.44 -42.48
CA PHE A 6 -39.18 -23.18 -41.73
C PHE A 6 -38.65 -23.35 -40.30
N SER A 7 -38.91 -24.51 -39.69
CA SER A 7 -38.48 -24.83 -38.31
C SER A 7 -36.96 -25.04 -38.19
N THR A 8 -36.35 -25.72 -39.17
CA THR A 8 -34.89 -25.95 -39.21
C THR A 8 -34.10 -24.67 -39.41
N THR A 9 -34.63 -23.73 -40.20
CA THR A 9 -33.97 -22.44 -40.48
C THR A 9 -33.98 -21.52 -39.25
N ILE A 10 -35.08 -21.51 -38.50
CA ILE A 10 -35.18 -20.76 -37.23
C ILE A 10 -34.25 -21.37 -36.18
N PHE A 11 -34.18 -22.70 -36.08
CA PHE A 11 -33.30 -23.38 -35.14
C PHE A 11 -31.81 -23.09 -35.41
N LEU A 12 -31.40 -23.09 -36.69
CA LEU A 12 -30.03 -22.74 -37.10
C LEU A 12 -29.71 -21.26 -36.85
N LEU A 13 -30.65 -20.35 -37.08
CA LEU A 13 -30.49 -18.93 -36.74
C LEU A 13 -30.37 -18.71 -35.23
N CYS A 14 -31.14 -19.42 -34.41
CA CYS A 14 -31.02 -19.35 -32.95
C CYS A 14 -29.68 -19.92 -32.45
N LEU A 15 -29.20 -21.02 -33.02
CA LEU A 15 -27.87 -21.58 -32.70
C LEU A 15 -26.74 -20.64 -33.12
N PHE A 16 -26.85 -20.01 -34.28
CA PHE A 16 -25.87 -19.02 -34.75
C PHE A 16 -25.86 -17.79 -33.84
N PHE A 17 -27.04 -17.28 -33.44
CA PHE A 17 -27.14 -16.19 -32.45
C PHE A 17 -26.63 -16.58 -31.06
N PHE A 18 -26.82 -17.84 -30.64
CA PHE A 18 -26.31 -18.33 -29.36
C PHE A 18 -24.78 -18.46 -29.36
N PHE A 19 -24.18 -18.94 -30.46
CA PHE A 19 -22.73 -19.00 -30.61
C PHE A 19 -22.08 -17.62 -30.79
N THR A 20 -22.74 -16.66 -31.45
CA THR A 20 -22.25 -15.27 -31.51
C THR A 20 -22.40 -14.54 -30.18
N LEU A 21 -23.43 -14.82 -29.37
CA LEU A 21 -23.53 -14.31 -28.00
C LEU A 21 -22.46 -14.91 -27.07
N LEU A 22 -22.11 -16.19 -27.24
CA LEU A 22 -21.02 -16.81 -26.47
C LEU A 22 -19.64 -16.24 -26.87
N GLN A 23 -19.41 -15.95 -28.15
CA GLN A 23 -18.18 -15.24 -28.58
C GLN A 23 -18.16 -13.76 -28.16
N ALA A 24 -19.33 -13.12 -28.03
CA ALA A 24 -19.46 -11.73 -27.58
C ALA A 24 -19.39 -11.58 -26.05
N THR A 25 -19.38 -12.67 -25.30
CA THR A 25 -19.24 -12.68 -23.84
C THR A 25 -17.90 -13.25 -23.42
N ASN A 26 -16.82 -12.64 -23.93
CA ASN A 26 -15.67 -12.42 -23.06
C ASN A 26 -16.14 -11.46 -21.95
N LEU A 27 -16.85 -12.00 -20.96
CA LEU A 27 -17.01 -11.37 -19.66
C LEU A 27 -15.61 -11.32 -19.06
N THR A 28 -14.82 -10.34 -19.51
CA THR A 28 -13.77 -9.73 -18.69
C THR A 28 -14.51 -9.26 -17.45
N LEU A 29 -14.55 -10.12 -16.44
CA LEU A 29 -14.92 -9.77 -15.08
C LEU A 29 -13.87 -8.76 -14.63
N THR A 30 -14.04 -7.50 -15.04
CA THR A 30 -13.35 -6.39 -14.44
C THR A 30 -13.77 -6.41 -12.99
N LEU A 31 -12.78 -6.56 -12.11
CA LEU A 31 -13.05 -6.42 -10.68
C LEU A 31 -13.75 -5.07 -10.50
N PRO A 32 -14.82 -5.03 -9.69
CA PRO A 32 -15.49 -3.77 -9.42
C PRO A 32 -14.41 -2.78 -8.94
N HIS A 33 -14.50 -1.54 -9.41
CA HIS A 33 -13.62 -0.43 -9.01
C HIS A 33 -12.24 -0.33 -9.68
N GLN A 34 -11.90 -1.20 -10.63
CA GLN A 34 -10.78 -0.93 -11.55
C GLN A 34 -11.09 0.32 -12.38
N HIS A 35 -10.15 1.28 -12.45
CA HIS A 35 -10.28 2.42 -13.35
C HIS A 35 -10.15 1.93 -14.81
N PRO A 36 -11.12 2.24 -15.69
CA PRO A 36 -11.15 1.69 -17.06
C PRO A 36 -10.02 2.23 -17.95
N SER A 37 -9.42 3.36 -17.58
CA SER A 37 -8.26 3.94 -18.26
C SER A 37 -7.16 4.25 -17.24
N PRO A 38 -6.30 3.28 -16.88
CA PRO A 38 -5.26 3.52 -15.88
C PRO A 38 -4.27 4.61 -16.32
N ASP A 39 -3.98 4.72 -17.62
CA ASP A 39 -3.11 5.77 -18.16
C ASP A 39 -3.69 7.19 -17.96
N SER A 40 -5.02 7.36 -17.95
CA SER A 40 -5.62 8.67 -17.65
C SER A 40 -5.42 9.10 -16.19
N VAL A 41 -5.27 8.13 -15.28
CA VAL A 41 -4.96 8.41 -13.87
C VAL A 41 -3.51 8.88 -13.75
N ALA A 42 -2.56 8.23 -14.44
CA ALA A 42 -1.17 8.67 -14.50
C ALA A 42 -1.04 10.10 -15.06
N LEU A 43 -1.72 10.38 -16.18
CA LEU A 43 -1.87 11.72 -16.76
C LEU A 43 -2.38 12.75 -15.75
N HIS A 44 -3.45 12.42 -15.01
CA HIS A 44 -4.02 13.32 -14.01
C HIS A 44 -3.03 13.62 -12.88
N VAL A 45 -2.23 12.64 -12.44
CA VAL A 45 -1.18 12.84 -11.44
C VAL A 45 -0.13 13.84 -11.94
N LEU A 46 0.41 13.63 -13.14
CA LEU A 46 1.39 14.55 -13.73
C LEU A 46 0.82 15.96 -13.93
N SER A 47 -0.42 16.07 -14.40
CA SER A 47 -1.13 17.36 -14.51
C SER A 47 -1.25 18.07 -13.15
N SER A 48 -1.59 17.32 -12.10
CA SER A 48 -1.71 17.86 -10.74
C SER A 48 -0.39 18.39 -10.20
N ILE A 49 0.71 17.66 -10.44
CA ILE A 49 2.08 18.08 -10.07
C ILE A 49 2.44 19.38 -10.81
N ASN A 50 2.31 19.40 -12.13
CA ASN A 50 2.64 20.58 -12.94
C ASN A 50 1.83 21.82 -12.55
N ALA A 51 0.55 21.64 -12.22
CA ALA A 51 -0.28 22.73 -11.72
C ALA A 51 0.21 23.25 -10.35
N SER A 52 0.64 22.36 -9.44
CA SER A 52 1.19 22.74 -8.14
C SER A 52 2.54 23.46 -8.26
N LEU A 53 3.45 22.94 -9.10
CA LEU A 53 4.72 23.59 -9.42
C LEU A 53 4.52 24.98 -10.05
N SER A 54 3.59 25.10 -11.01
CA SER A 54 3.27 26.39 -11.65
C SER A 54 2.73 27.40 -10.63
N ARG A 55 1.83 26.97 -9.73
CA ARG A 55 1.32 27.83 -8.64
C ARG A 55 2.45 28.28 -7.72
N ARG A 56 3.39 27.40 -7.38
CA ARG A 56 4.55 27.75 -6.56
C ARG A 56 5.43 28.80 -7.24
N GLN A 57 5.76 28.63 -8.53
CA GLN A 57 6.57 29.59 -9.29
C GLN A 57 5.92 30.98 -9.38
N LEU A 58 4.60 31.06 -9.54
CA LEU A 58 3.88 32.34 -9.50
C LEU A 58 3.88 32.96 -8.09
N SER A 59 3.98 32.12 -7.06
CA SER A 59 4.01 32.55 -5.66
C SER A 59 5.40 32.91 -5.17
N SER A 60 6.50 32.57 -5.85
CA SER A 60 7.84 33.01 -5.40
C SER A 60 8.03 34.53 -5.43
N SER A 61 7.14 35.25 -6.11
CA SER A 61 7.01 36.72 -6.14
C SER A 61 6.14 37.30 -5.01
N SER A 62 5.45 36.47 -4.22
CA SER A 62 4.60 36.89 -3.09
C SER A 62 4.88 36.04 -1.84
N SER A 63 4.86 36.66 -0.66
CA SER A 63 5.33 36.11 0.64
C SER A 63 4.75 34.74 1.14
N SER A 64 4.02 33.94 0.35
CA SER A 64 3.49 32.64 0.80
C SER A 64 4.52 31.50 0.63
N THR A 65 5.26 31.20 1.70
CA THR A 65 6.30 30.16 1.77
C THR A 65 5.76 28.73 1.90
N CYS A 66 4.44 28.53 2.01
CA CYS A 66 3.88 27.20 2.26
C CYS A 66 3.99 26.24 1.07
N ARG A 67 3.83 26.74 -0.17
CA ARG A 67 3.73 25.88 -1.36
C ARG A 67 5.05 25.16 -1.65
N THR A 68 5.01 23.84 -1.56
CA THR A 68 6.13 22.94 -1.80
C THR A 68 6.21 22.47 -3.25
N GLY A 69 5.12 22.57 -4.01
CA GLY A 69 5.03 21.95 -5.33
C GLY A 69 4.54 20.49 -5.29
N ASN A 70 4.43 19.90 -4.10
CA ASN A 70 3.76 18.63 -3.89
C ASN A 70 2.24 18.88 -3.84
N PRO A 71 1.46 18.36 -4.81
CA PRO A 71 0.04 18.67 -4.93
C PRO A 71 -0.81 18.11 -3.78
N ILE A 72 -0.37 17.03 -3.12
CA ILE A 72 -1.07 16.44 -1.98
C ILE A 72 -0.95 17.39 -0.78
N ASP A 73 0.29 17.73 -0.41
CA ASP A 73 0.60 18.63 0.71
C ASP A 73 0.00 20.01 0.50
N ASP A 74 0.23 20.59 -0.68
CA ASP A 74 -0.23 21.94 -1.01
C ASP A 74 -1.77 22.07 -0.94
N CYS A 75 -2.51 20.98 -1.16
CA CYS A 75 -3.98 20.97 -1.18
C CYS A 75 -4.63 21.20 0.19
N TRP A 76 -4.02 20.71 1.27
CA TRP A 76 -4.55 20.86 2.63
C TRP A 76 -3.69 21.73 3.54
N ARG A 77 -2.37 21.76 3.36
CA ARG A 77 -1.45 22.56 4.20
C ARG A 77 -1.50 24.04 3.89
N CYS A 78 -1.65 24.39 2.62
CA CYS A 78 -1.45 25.77 2.16
C CYS A 78 -2.73 26.54 1.88
N THR A 79 -3.89 25.92 2.07
CA THR A 79 -5.19 26.55 1.82
C THR A 79 -5.82 27.17 3.07
N SER A 80 -5.42 26.72 4.25
CA SER A 80 -5.81 27.28 5.54
C SER A 80 -4.63 27.14 6.49
N SER A 81 -4.21 28.22 7.15
CA SER A 81 -3.06 28.20 8.08
C SER A 81 -3.25 27.24 9.27
N ASP A 82 -4.50 26.86 9.57
CA ASP A 82 -4.85 25.95 10.65
C ASP A 82 -5.57 24.69 10.14
N TRP A 83 -4.79 23.69 9.74
CA TRP A 83 -5.29 22.36 9.37
C TRP A 83 -6.08 21.69 10.51
N SER A 84 -5.86 22.09 11.77
CA SER A 84 -6.51 21.46 12.93
C SER A 84 -8.00 21.85 13.01
N SER A 85 -8.35 23.05 12.55
CA SER A 85 -9.74 23.52 12.43
C SER A 85 -10.55 22.77 11.35
N ASN A 86 -9.88 22.16 10.38
CA ASN A 86 -10.51 21.40 9.29
C ASN A 86 -9.71 20.15 8.92
N ARG A 87 -9.52 19.26 9.90
CA ARG A 87 -8.74 18.02 9.73
C ARG A 87 -9.19 17.19 8.54
N GLN A 88 -10.51 17.09 8.35
CA GLN A 88 -11.12 16.21 7.35
C GLN A 88 -10.91 16.67 5.91
N ARG A 89 -10.46 17.92 5.68
CA ARG A 89 -10.05 18.41 4.36
C ARG A 89 -8.99 17.55 3.70
N LEU A 90 -8.13 16.90 4.50
CA LEU A 90 -7.11 15.99 4.00
C LEU A 90 -7.68 14.95 3.01
N ALA A 91 -8.87 14.40 3.28
CA ALA A 91 -9.49 13.37 2.43
C ALA A 91 -9.79 13.84 0.99
N ASP A 92 -9.82 15.16 0.73
CA ASP A 92 -10.02 15.72 -0.60
C ASP A 92 -8.72 15.82 -1.43
N CYS A 93 -7.58 15.53 -0.81
CA CYS A 93 -6.26 15.80 -1.38
C CYS A 93 -5.55 14.56 -1.95
N SER A 94 -6.14 13.38 -1.83
CA SER A 94 -5.62 12.16 -2.46
C SER A 94 -5.59 12.29 -3.98
N ILE A 95 -4.50 11.85 -4.60
CA ILE A 95 -4.35 11.73 -6.06
C ILE A 95 -4.09 10.27 -6.45
N GLY A 96 -3.93 9.99 -7.75
CA GLY A 96 -3.63 8.64 -8.23
C GLY A 96 -4.83 7.70 -8.13
N PHE A 97 -4.59 6.40 -8.07
CA PHE A 97 -5.66 5.39 -8.02
C PHE A 97 -6.46 5.43 -6.71
N GLY A 98 -5.83 5.81 -5.59
CA GLY A 98 -6.46 6.07 -4.32
C GLY A 98 -7.26 7.38 -4.25
N ARG A 99 -7.32 8.18 -5.33
CA ARG A 99 -8.14 9.40 -5.39
C ARG A 99 -9.61 9.09 -5.05
N GLY A 100 -10.18 9.96 -4.21
CA GLY A 100 -11.55 9.81 -3.71
C GLY A 100 -11.67 8.83 -2.56
N THR A 101 -10.56 8.44 -1.94
CA THR A 101 -10.58 7.72 -0.65
C THR A 101 -11.09 8.68 0.43
N LEU A 102 -12.28 8.39 0.96
CA LEU A 102 -12.95 9.26 1.92
C LEU A 102 -12.43 9.08 3.35
N GLY A 103 -11.91 7.90 3.69
CA GLY A 103 -11.62 7.57 5.09
C GLY A 103 -12.86 7.74 5.96
N GLY A 104 -12.69 8.35 7.13
CA GLY A 104 -13.77 8.74 8.03
C GLY A 104 -14.37 10.13 7.78
N LYS A 105 -14.20 10.72 6.58
CA LYS A 105 -14.75 12.05 6.26
C LYS A 105 -16.27 12.10 6.49
N ASN A 106 -16.76 13.22 7.00
CA ASN A 106 -18.14 13.47 7.47
C ASN A 106 -18.56 12.61 8.67
N GLY A 107 -17.68 11.73 9.15
CA GLY A 107 -17.82 11.00 10.39
C GLY A 107 -17.49 11.85 11.61
N LYS A 108 -17.80 11.30 12.79
CA LYS A 108 -17.43 11.93 14.06
C LYS A 108 -15.92 11.85 14.26
N ILE A 109 -15.36 12.85 14.94
CA ILE A 109 -14.00 12.77 15.44
C ILE A 109 -14.00 11.86 16.67
N TYR A 110 -13.18 10.82 16.63
CA TYR A 110 -12.92 9.96 17.78
C TYR A 110 -11.53 10.27 18.33
N VAL A 111 -11.42 10.58 19.62
CA VAL A 111 -10.14 10.88 20.26
C VAL A 111 -9.67 9.66 21.04
N VAL A 112 -8.55 9.08 20.62
CA VAL A 112 -7.85 8.04 21.38
C VAL A 112 -7.22 8.70 22.60
N THR A 113 -7.54 8.17 23.77
CA THR A 113 -7.08 8.63 25.09
C THR A 113 -6.32 7.54 25.86
N ASP A 114 -6.42 6.29 25.42
CA ASP A 114 -5.75 5.14 26.01
C ASP A 114 -4.91 4.42 24.93
N SER A 115 -3.62 4.28 25.18
CA SER A 115 -2.67 3.58 24.31
C SER A 115 -2.64 2.06 24.52
N SER A 116 -3.41 1.54 25.50
CA SER A 116 -3.44 0.12 25.82
C SER A 116 -4.15 -0.73 24.76
N ASP A 117 -3.73 -1.99 24.66
CA ASP A 117 -4.35 -3.00 23.80
C ASP A 117 -4.59 -4.32 24.56
N ASN A 118 -5.16 -4.22 25.75
CA ASN A 118 -5.22 -5.34 26.70
C ASN A 118 -6.24 -6.42 26.33
N ASN A 119 -7.30 -6.06 25.60
CA ASN A 119 -8.38 -6.97 25.24
C ASN A 119 -8.70 -6.93 23.73
N PRO A 120 -8.02 -7.77 22.93
CA PRO A 120 -8.18 -7.78 21.48
C PRO A 120 -9.56 -8.24 20.98
N SER A 121 -10.30 -9.01 21.78
CA SER A 121 -11.64 -9.52 21.42
C SER A 121 -12.78 -8.61 21.86
N ASN A 122 -12.56 -7.76 22.87
CA ASN A 122 -13.52 -6.79 23.36
C ASN A 122 -12.79 -5.50 23.81
N PRO A 123 -12.42 -4.63 22.87
CA PRO A 123 -11.60 -3.46 23.17
C PRO A 123 -12.36 -2.42 24.00
N THR A 124 -11.65 -1.73 24.88
CA THR A 124 -12.21 -0.69 25.75
C THR A 124 -12.40 0.62 24.99
N PRO A 125 -13.53 1.34 25.15
CA PRO A 125 -13.65 2.73 24.69
C PRO A 125 -12.50 3.60 25.19
N GLY A 126 -11.98 4.47 24.32
CA GLY A 126 -10.78 5.28 24.52
C GLY A 126 -9.55 4.73 23.76
N THR A 127 -9.55 3.44 23.40
CA THR A 127 -8.45 2.80 22.69
C THR A 127 -8.54 2.92 21.17
N LEU A 128 -7.39 2.80 20.48
CA LEU A 128 -7.35 2.73 19.02
C LEU A 128 -8.14 1.52 18.48
N ARG A 129 -8.02 0.35 19.12
CA ARG A 129 -8.73 -0.87 18.69
C ARG A 129 -10.25 -0.70 18.74
N TYR A 130 -10.77 -0.05 19.78
CA TYR A 130 -12.20 0.25 19.83
C TYR A 130 -12.61 1.14 18.67
N ALA A 131 -11.83 2.18 18.37
CA ALA A 131 -12.17 3.16 17.33
C ALA A 131 -12.23 2.55 15.92
N VAL A 132 -11.22 1.75 15.54
CA VAL A 132 -11.08 1.26 14.16
C VAL A 132 -12.13 0.21 13.77
N ILE A 133 -12.74 -0.48 14.73
CA ILE A 133 -13.74 -1.52 14.45
C ILE A 133 -15.17 -0.98 14.31
N GLN A 134 -15.44 0.27 14.72
CA GLN A 134 -16.79 0.83 14.70
C GLN A 134 -17.41 0.78 13.29
N GLU A 135 -18.74 0.69 13.22
CA GLU A 135 -19.44 0.55 11.93
C GLU A 135 -19.59 1.89 11.22
N GLU A 136 -19.77 2.97 11.96
CA GLU A 136 -19.88 4.32 11.42
C GLU A 136 -18.53 4.88 10.93
N PRO A 137 -18.54 5.84 9.99
CA PRO A 137 -17.34 6.57 9.61
C PRO A 137 -16.73 7.29 10.81
N LEU A 138 -15.43 7.12 11.03
CA LEU A 138 -14.72 7.80 12.12
C LEU A 138 -13.40 8.42 11.66
N TRP A 139 -13.21 9.69 12.03
CA TRP A 139 -11.94 10.39 11.94
C TRP A 139 -11.21 10.27 13.27
N ILE A 140 -10.27 9.33 13.36
CA ILE A 140 -9.60 8.93 14.60
C ILE A 140 -8.35 9.80 14.78
N VAL A 141 -8.28 10.51 15.91
CA VAL A 141 -7.15 11.37 16.31
C VAL A 141 -6.65 10.94 17.69
N PHE A 142 -5.53 11.53 18.12
CA PHE A 142 -4.87 11.18 19.37
C PHE A 142 -4.81 12.40 20.29
N SER A 143 -5.07 12.19 21.58
CA SER A 143 -5.05 13.26 22.59
C SER A 143 -3.65 13.70 23.01
N SER A 144 -2.64 12.87 22.77
CA SER A 144 -1.24 13.08 23.15
C SER A 144 -0.33 12.16 22.34
N ASN A 145 0.98 12.31 22.52
CA ASN A 145 1.96 11.34 22.02
C ASN A 145 1.69 9.96 22.62
N MET A 146 1.67 8.91 21.80
CA MET A 146 1.29 7.57 22.23
C MET A 146 2.22 6.52 21.65
N LEU A 147 2.58 5.56 22.50
CA LEU A 147 3.17 4.29 22.11
C LEU A 147 2.12 3.20 22.28
N ILE A 148 1.57 2.73 21.16
CA ILE A 148 0.54 1.70 21.10
C ILE A 148 1.23 0.37 20.75
N ARG A 149 1.35 -0.50 21.76
CA ARG A 149 1.90 -1.85 21.60
C ARG A 149 0.76 -2.85 21.39
N LEU A 150 0.51 -3.21 20.15
CA LEU A 150 -0.55 -4.14 19.78
C LEU A 150 -0.22 -5.56 20.25
N ARG A 151 -1.23 -6.28 20.74
CA ARG A 151 -1.09 -7.70 21.15
C ARG A 151 -1.31 -8.68 20.00
N HIS A 152 -2.15 -8.30 19.05
CA HIS A 152 -2.49 -9.04 17.83
C HIS A 152 -2.89 -8.05 16.72
N GLU A 153 -3.08 -8.56 15.50
CA GLU A 153 -3.60 -7.83 14.34
C GLU A 153 -4.70 -6.83 14.74
N LEU A 154 -4.55 -5.58 14.32
CA LEU A 154 -5.51 -4.50 14.46
C LEU A 154 -6.37 -4.47 13.20
N ILE A 155 -7.52 -5.15 13.25
CA ILE A 155 -8.48 -5.19 12.15
C ILE A 155 -9.16 -3.82 12.01
N ILE A 156 -9.05 -3.22 10.83
CA ILE A 156 -9.62 -1.90 10.52
C ILE A 156 -10.89 -2.09 9.68
N ASN A 157 -11.99 -1.48 10.11
CA ASN A 157 -13.26 -1.49 9.37
C ASN A 157 -13.28 -0.41 8.27
N SER A 158 -14.30 -0.43 7.40
CA SER A 158 -14.46 0.58 6.34
C SER A 158 -14.68 1.99 6.89
N TYR A 159 -14.39 3.00 6.07
CA TYR A 159 -14.60 4.42 6.38
C TYR A 159 -13.88 4.88 7.65
N LYS A 160 -12.58 4.59 7.73
CA LYS A 160 -11.73 4.99 8.86
C LYS A 160 -10.61 5.88 8.38
N THR A 161 -10.36 6.96 9.13
CA THR A 161 -9.11 7.70 9.05
C THR A 161 -8.37 7.54 10.36
N ILE A 162 -7.13 7.04 10.34
CA ILE A 162 -6.18 7.15 11.45
C ILE A 162 -5.31 8.38 11.14
N ASP A 163 -5.50 9.47 11.88
CA ASP A 163 -4.83 10.75 11.69
C ASP A 163 -3.95 11.08 12.90
N GLY A 164 -2.66 10.81 12.79
CA GLY A 164 -1.68 11.12 13.83
C GLY A 164 -1.25 12.58 13.90
N ARG A 165 -1.80 13.50 13.09
CA ARG A 165 -1.35 14.91 13.12
C ARG A 165 -1.59 15.57 14.47
N GLY A 166 -0.55 16.21 14.97
CA GLY A 166 -0.52 16.89 16.28
C GLY A 166 -0.07 15.99 17.43
N SER A 167 0.34 14.74 17.17
CA SER A 167 0.87 13.83 18.18
C SER A 167 1.91 12.89 17.58
N ALA A 168 2.95 12.54 18.33
CA ALA A 168 3.88 11.47 17.97
C ALA A 168 3.24 10.12 18.29
N VAL A 169 2.70 9.45 17.28
CA VAL A 169 1.97 8.18 17.42
C VAL A 169 2.83 7.05 16.87
N HIS A 170 3.21 6.13 17.76
CA HIS A 170 3.99 4.94 17.44
C HIS A 170 3.12 3.71 17.59
N ILE A 171 2.99 2.94 16.52
CA ILE A 171 2.28 1.66 16.49
C ILE A 171 3.33 0.56 16.27
N THR A 172 3.35 -0.40 17.18
CA THR A 172 4.32 -1.50 17.17
C THR A 172 3.72 -2.76 17.80
N GLY A 173 4.48 -3.85 17.85
CA GLY A 173 4.13 -5.07 18.56
C GLY A 173 3.69 -6.16 17.60
N ASN A 174 2.60 -6.83 17.91
CA ASN A 174 2.21 -8.08 17.27
C ASN A 174 1.08 -7.85 16.26
N GLY A 175 1.25 -8.34 15.04
CA GLY A 175 0.29 -8.31 13.93
C GLY A 175 0.13 -6.97 13.22
N CYS A 176 0.21 -5.85 13.94
CA CYS A 176 0.08 -4.50 13.39
C CYS A 176 -1.22 -4.30 12.58
N LEU A 177 -1.24 -3.51 11.50
CA LEU A 177 -2.49 -3.05 10.87
C LEU A 177 -2.97 -4.00 9.79
N THR A 178 -4.26 -4.38 9.84
CA THR A 178 -4.87 -5.28 8.85
C THR A 178 -6.12 -4.63 8.26
N VAL A 179 -6.07 -4.36 6.95
CA VAL A 179 -7.14 -3.76 6.14
C VAL A 179 -7.69 -4.84 5.20
N GLN A 180 -8.64 -5.63 5.69
CA GLN A 180 -9.10 -6.84 5.02
C GLN A 180 -10.58 -6.73 4.60
N TYR A 181 -10.86 -6.85 3.31
CA TYR A 181 -12.20 -6.83 2.70
C TYR A 181 -13.04 -5.59 3.05
N VAL A 182 -12.38 -4.44 3.14
CA VAL A 182 -12.98 -3.15 3.49
C VAL A 182 -12.65 -2.09 2.46
N GLN A 183 -13.28 -0.92 2.59
CA GLN A 183 -13.05 0.19 1.70
C GLN A 183 -12.95 1.54 2.40
N HIS A 184 -12.35 2.51 1.72
CA HIS A 184 -12.23 3.89 2.19
C HIS A 184 -11.48 3.98 3.52
N VAL A 185 -10.20 3.62 3.52
CA VAL A 185 -9.33 3.72 4.70
C VAL A 185 -8.17 4.67 4.41
N ILE A 186 -7.96 5.62 5.31
CA ILE A 186 -6.81 6.54 5.30
C ILE A 186 -5.95 6.24 6.53
N ILE A 187 -4.67 5.97 6.33
CA ILE A 187 -3.68 5.85 7.39
C ILE A 187 -2.69 6.99 7.18
N HIS A 188 -2.68 7.96 8.10
CA HIS A 188 -1.97 9.21 7.93
C HIS A 188 -1.17 9.63 9.15
N ASN A 189 0.10 10.01 8.93
CA ASN A 189 0.97 10.62 9.93
C ASN A 189 1.22 9.77 11.19
N VAL A 190 1.57 8.49 11.01
CA VAL A 190 1.90 7.57 12.12
C VAL A 190 3.23 6.84 11.88
N HIS A 191 3.94 6.49 12.97
CA HIS A 191 5.08 5.59 12.91
C HIS A 191 4.61 4.13 13.05
N ILE A 192 5.10 3.24 12.20
CA ILE A 192 4.78 1.80 12.23
C ILE A 192 6.09 1.00 12.15
N TYR A 193 6.46 0.29 13.21
CA TYR A 193 7.74 -0.42 13.26
C TYR A 193 7.74 -1.56 14.26
N ASP A 194 8.74 -2.44 14.18
CA ASP A 194 8.89 -3.61 15.05
C ASP A 194 7.62 -4.48 15.09
N CYS A 195 6.95 -4.62 13.95
CA CYS A 195 5.79 -5.49 13.78
C CYS A 195 6.24 -6.95 13.74
N LYS A 196 5.55 -7.80 14.50
CA LYS A 196 5.90 -9.21 14.73
C LYS A 196 4.75 -10.15 14.40
N PRO A 197 5.03 -11.39 13.98
CA PRO A 197 4.02 -12.41 13.81
C PRO A 197 3.13 -12.56 15.04
N SER A 198 1.84 -12.76 14.84
CA SER A 198 0.88 -12.98 15.92
C SER A 198 -0.23 -13.91 15.45
N GLY A 199 -0.83 -14.69 16.35
CA GLY A 199 -1.95 -15.54 15.93
C GLY A 199 -2.54 -16.36 17.05
N GLY A 200 -3.54 -17.16 16.71
CA GLY A 200 -4.19 -18.08 17.65
C GLY A 200 -5.12 -17.41 18.66
N ALA A 201 -5.30 -16.11 18.58
CA ALA A 201 -6.16 -15.31 19.45
C ALA A 201 -7.50 -14.95 18.80
N VAL A 202 -8.48 -14.65 19.64
CA VAL A 202 -9.76 -14.08 19.22
C VAL A 202 -9.61 -12.57 19.13
N VAL A 203 -9.93 -11.99 17.97
CA VAL A 203 -9.79 -10.56 17.69
C VAL A 203 -11.12 -10.01 17.19
N ALA A 204 -11.50 -8.83 17.68
CA ALA A 204 -12.69 -8.10 17.23
C ALA A 204 -12.46 -7.54 15.82
N ALA A 205 -13.43 -7.74 14.93
CA ALA A 205 -13.49 -7.14 13.59
C ALA A 205 -14.59 -6.07 13.49
N THR A 206 -15.65 -6.21 14.28
CA THR A 206 -16.72 -5.21 14.48
C THR A 206 -17.08 -5.15 15.96
N PRO A 207 -17.91 -4.20 16.43
CA PRO A 207 -18.29 -4.11 17.85
C PRO A 207 -19.02 -5.36 18.36
N THR A 208 -19.63 -6.14 17.45
CA THR A 208 -20.45 -7.32 17.77
C THR A 208 -19.83 -8.63 17.29
N LYS A 209 -18.74 -8.58 16.50
CA LYS A 209 -18.13 -9.78 15.92
C LYS A 209 -16.64 -9.84 16.24
N SER A 210 -16.25 -10.95 16.83
CA SER A 210 -14.86 -11.35 16.99
C SER A 210 -14.66 -12.75 16.41
N GLY A 211 -13.45 -13.02 15.94
CA GLY A 211 -13.10 -14.28 15.30
C GLY A 211 -11.70 -14.72 15.67
N ARG A 212 -11.47 -16.03 15.67
CA ARG A 212 -10.13 -16.59 15.87
C ARG A 212 -9.28 -16.29 14.64
N ARG A 213 -8.11 -15.69 14.85
CA ARG A 213 -7.16 -15.33 13.79
C ARG A 213 -6.10 -16.41 13.60
N GLY A 214 -5.71 -16.63 12.34
CA GLY A 214 -4.53 -17.40 11.98
C GLY A 214 -3.25 -16.69 12.42
N ARG A 215 -2.09 -17.20 11.97
CA ARG A 215 -0.82 -16.53 12.18
C ARG A 215 -0.63 -15.46 11.11
N SER A 216 -0.40 -14.22 11.53
CA SER A 216 0.06 -13.11 10.70
C SER A 216 1.57 -13.19 10.52
N ASP A 217 2.08 -12.65 9.42
CA ASP A 217 3.51 -12.69 9.07
C ASP A 217 4.32 -11.62 9.79
N GLY A 218 3.65 -10.56 10.26
CA GLY A 218 4.28 -9.45 10.98
C GLY A 218 4.59 -8.25 10.10
N ASP A 219 3.74 -8.00 9.10
CA ASP A 219 3.81 -6.80 8.27
C ASP A 219 3.51 -5.53 9.07
N GLY A 220 3.94 -4.38 8.55
CA GLY A 220 3.47 -3.08 9.04
C GLY A 220 1.98 -2.86 8.75
N ILE A 221 1.59 -2.96 7.48
CA ILE A 221 0.21 -2.83 7.00
C ILE A 221 -0.07 -3.93 5.97
N SER A 222 -0.99 -4.84 6.30
CA SER A 222 -1.50 -5.86 5.36
C SER A 222 -2.85 -5.41 4.78
N ILE A 223 -2.96 -5.37 3.45
CA ILE A 223 -4.14 -4.96 2.67
C ILE A 223 -4.62 -6.15 1.84
N PHE A 224 -5.83 -6.64 2.13
CA PHE A 224 -6.30 -7.92 1.61
C PHE A 224 -7.70 -7.78 0.99
N GLY A 225 -7.80 -7.91 -0.33
CA GLY A 225 -9.05 -7.71 -1.07
C GLY A 225 -9.77 -6.40 -0.74
N ALA A 226 -9.01 -5.34 -0.44
CA ALA A 226 -9.53 -4.04 0.00
C ALA A 226 -9.36 -2.98 -1.08
N GLN A 227 -10.12 -1.89 -0.98
CA GLN A 227 -10.15 -0.86 -2.03
C GLN A 227 -10.28 0.56 -1.51
N LYS A 228 -9.85 1.53 -2.31
CA LYS A 228 -9.88 2.95 -1.91
C LYS A 228 -9.11 3.14 -0.61
N ILE A 229 -7.82 2.84 -0.69
CA ILE A 229 -6.88 2.90 0.43
C ILE A 229 -5.87 4.01 0.16
N TRP A 230 -5.57 4.79 1.19
CA TRP A 230 -4.57 5.83 1.12
C TRP A 230 -3.65 5.78 2.34
N ILE A 231 -2.37 5.49 2.10
CA ILE A 231 -1.31 5.48 3.12
C ILE A 231 -0.43 6.69 2.87
N ASP A 232 -0.44 7.64 3.80
CA ASP A 232 0.16 8.96 3.59
C ASP A 232 0.98 9.44 4.79
N HIS A 233 2.16 10.01 4.58
CA HIS A 233 2.98 10.56 5.68
C HIS A 233 3.29 9.57 6.82
N CYS A 234 3.37 8.28 6.55
CA CYS A 234 3.78 7.28 7.53
C CYS A 234 5.30 7.10 7.52
N SER A 235 5.87 6.76 8.68
CA SER A 235 7.29 6.37 8.81
C SER A 235 7.36 4.91 9.22
N MET A 236 8.00 4.07 8.40
CA MET A 236 7.94 2.61 8.53
C MET A 236 9.32 1.96 8.49
N SER A 237 9.58 1.00 9.39
CA SER A 237 10.88 0.29 9.48
C SER A 237 10.81 -0.98 10.32
N HIS A 238 11.82 -1.85 10.22
CA HIS A 238 12.06 -2.96 11.17
C HIS A 238 10.86 -3.90 11.43
N CYS A 239 9.98 -4.13 10.45
CA CYS A 239 8.97 -5.17 10.59
C CYS A 239 9.62 -6.56 10.41
N THR A 240 8.90 -7.62 10.76
CA THR A 240 9.43 -8.99 10.60
C THR A 240 9.37 -9.46 9.16
N ASP A 241 8.28 -9.13 8.45
CA ASP A 241 8.05 -9.52 7.05
C ASP A 241 7.98 -8.29 6.13
N GLY A 242 6.81 -7.90 5.60
CA GLY A 242 6.63 -6.69 4.78
C GLY A 242 6.53 -5.38 5.57
N LEU A 243 6.81 -4.21 4.96
CA LEU A 243 6.26 -2.95 5.51
C LEU A 243 4.82 -2.75 5.04
N ILE A 244 4.56 -2.88 3.73
CA ILE A 244 3.23 -2.78 3.14
C ILE A 244 3.00 -3.92 2.16
N ASP A 245 1.99 -4.75 2.44
CA ASP A 245 1.60 -5.87 1.59
C ASP A 245 0.18 -5.67 1.09
N ALA A 246 0.00 -5.55 -0.23
CA ALA A 246 -1.30 -5.45 -0.87
C ALA A 246 -1.55 -6.63 -1.79
N VAL A 247 -2.56 -7.44 -1.48
CA VAL A 247 -2.78 -8.74 -2.13
C VAL A 247 -4.26 -9.01 -2.35
N MET A 248 -4.57 -10.11 -3.03
CA MET A 248 -5.90 -10.71 -3.08
C MET A 248 -6.96 -9.83 -3.75
N GLY A 249 -6.58 -9.20 -4.85
CA GLY A 249 -7.43 -8.33 -5.65
C GLY A 249 -7.58 -6.93 -5.07
N SER A 250 -6.71 -6.53 -4.14
CA SER A 250 -6.71 -5.16 -3.62
C SER A 250 -6.43 -4.14 -4.74
N THR A 251 -7.15 -3.02 -4.74
CA THR A 251 -7.06 -2.05 -5.85
C THR A 251 -7.44 -0.63 -5.43
N ALA A 252 -7.26 0.35 -6.32
CA ALA A 252 -7.52 1.76 -6.04
C ALA A 252 -6.74 2.26 -4.81
N ILE A 253 -5.42 2.06 -4.82
CA ILE A 253 -4.51 2.39 -3.71
C ILE A 253 -3.59 3.54 -4.08
N THR A 254 -3.36 4.46 -3.15
CA THR A 254 -2.27 5.44 -3.22
C THR A 254 -1.39 5.31 -1.98
N ILE A 255 -0.08 5.23 -2.18
CA ILE A 255 0.95 5.22 -1.13
C ILE A 255 1.81 6.46 -1.38
N SER A 256 1.67 7.48 -0.53
CA SER A 256 2.31 8.78 -0.77
C SER A 256 3.01 9.40 0.43
N ASN A 257 4.03 10.22 0.17
CA ASN A 257 4.71 11.00 1.21
C ASN A 257 5.23 10.17 2.39
N ASN A 258 5.46 8.87 2.24
CA ASN A 258 5.93 8.02 3.34
C ASN A 258 7.46 8.00 3.39
N TYR A 259 8.01 7.70 4.55
CA TYR A 259 9.43 7.41 4.73
C TYR A 259 9.61 5.94 5.09
N PHE A 260 10.39 5.22 4.28
CA PHE A 260 10.73 3.82 4.50
C PHE A 260 12.23 3.73 4.77
N ALA A 261 12.62 2.98 5.82
CA ALA A 261 14.02 2.79 6.16
C ALA A 261 14.23 1.44 6.89
N HIS A 262 15.48 0.99 6.92
CA HIS A 262 15.96 -0.15 7.70
C HIS A 262 15.07 -1.39 7.62
N HIS A 263 14.90 -1.92 6.40
CA HIS A 263 14.02 -3.04 6.17
C HIS A 263 14.42 -3.82 4.90
N ASP A 264 14.21 -5.13 4.89
CA ASP A 264 14.56 -5.95 3.72
C ASP A 264 13.45 -5.88 2.66
N GLU A 265 12.26 -6.38 3.02
CA GLU A 265 11.14 -6.59 2.12
C GLU A 265 10.13 -5.45 2.24
N VAL A 266 10.35 -4.35 1.51
CA VAL A 266 9.62 -3.09 1.76
C VAL A 266 8.14 -3.19 1.41
N MET A 267 7.82 -3.49 0.15
CA MET A 267 6.45 -3.43 -0.36
C MET A 267 6.16 -4.53 -1.37
N LEU A 268 5.19 -5.39 -1.05
CA LEU A 268 4.69 -6.44 -1.94
C LEU A 268 3.32 -6.07 -2.52
N LEU A 269 3.22 -6.06 -3.85
CA LEU A 269 1.97 -5.79 -4.57
C LEU A 269 1.60 -7.03 -5.40
N GLY A 270 0.72 -7.87 -4.85
CA GLY A 270 0.35 -9.17 -5.37
C GLY A 270 1.28 -10.28 -4.85
N HIS A 271 0.71 -11.39 -4.39
CA HIS A 271 1.43 -12.45 -3.67
C HIS A 271 1.83 -13.66 -4.53
N ASP A 272 1.02 -13.97 -5.54
CA ASP A 272 1.14 -15.19 -6.35
C ASP A 272 0.99 -14.87 -7.84
N ASP A 273 1.97 -15.30 -8.62
CA ASP A 273 2.05 -15.14 -10.08
C ASP A 273 0.87 -15.80 -10.82
N SER A 274 0.18 -16.74 -10.17
CA SER A 274 -1.00 -17.47 -10.66
C SER A 274 -2.33 -16.88 -10.18
N TYR A 275 -2.32 -15.94 -9.22
CA TYR A 275 -3.55 -15.37 -8.65
C TYR A 275 -4.19 -14.32 -9.58
N GLY A 276 -5.03 -14.79 -10.50
CA GLY A 276 -5.67 -13.99 -11.56
C GLY A 276 -6.32 -12.67 -11.13
N PRO A 277 -7.03 -12.59 -9.98
CA PRO A 277 -7.66 -11.35 -9.54
C PRO A 277 -6.68 -10.18 -9.32
N ASP A 278 -5.40 -10.41 -9.05
CA ASP A 278 -4.42 -9.32 -8.93
C ASP A 278 -4.19 -8.57 -10.26
N THR A 279 -4.70 -9.07 -11.40
CA THR A 279 -4.74 -8.31 -12.67
C THR A 279 -5.55 -7.02 -12.57
N GLY A 280 -6.53 -6.96 -11.66
CA GLY A 280 -7.33 -5.75 -11.39
C GLY A 280 -6.65 -4.74 -10.45
N MET A 281 -5.50 -5.08 -9.87
CA MET A 281 -4.77 -4.22 -8.94
C MET A 281 -4.29 -2.95 -9.64
N GLN A 282 -4.52 -1.79 -9.01
CA GLN A 282 -4.07 -0.50 -9.50
C GLN A 282 -3.54 0.35 -8.33
N VAL A 283 -2.26 0.70 -8.38
CA VAL A 283 -1.55 1.37 -7.28
C VAL A 283 -0.75 2.57 -7.78
N THR A 284 -0.85 3.69 -7.07
CA THR A 284 0.03 4.86 -7.26
C THR A 284 0.99 4.96 -6.08
N ILE A 285 2.29 4.98 -6.35
CA ILE A 285 3.36 5.19 -5.36
C ILE A 285 4.00 6.54 -5.69
N ALA A 286 3.77 7.54 -4.85
CA ALA A 286 4.17 8.92 -5.18
C ALA A 286 4.79 9.68 -4.01
N PHE A 287 5.85 10.45 -4.28
CA PHE A 287 6.47 11.34 -3.29
C PHE A 287 7.01 10.66 -2.03
N ASN A 288 7.23 9.35 -2.06
CA ASN A 288 7.84 8.64 -0.94
C ASN A 288 9.36 8.83 -0.94
N HIS A 289 9.95 8.71 0.25
CA HIS A 289 11.39 8.64 0.43
C HIS A 289 11.77 7.21 0.85
N PHE A 290 12.52 6.53 -0.02
CA PHE A 290 13.09 5.21 0.21
C PHE A 290 14.53 5.39 0.66
N GLY A 291 14.70 5.38 1.98
CA GLY A 291 15.91 5.84 2.68
C GLY A 291 16.85 4.73 3.11
N GLN A 292 17.69 5.07 4.08
CA GLN A 292 18.80 4.23 4.55
C GLN A 292 18.37 2.80 4.92
N GLY A 293 19.22 1.83 4.60
CA GLY A 293 19.13 0.47 5.14
C GLY A 293 18.09 -0.41 4.46
N LEU A 294 17.43 0.07 3.41
CA LEU A 294 16.54 -0.75 2.59
C LEU A 294 17.30 -1.75 1.72
N VAL A 295 16.75 -2.94 1.52
CA VAL A 295 17.35 -3.99 0.67
C VAL A 295 16.68 -4.04 -0.70
N GLN A 296 15.36 -4.22 -0.74
CA GLN A 296 14.61 -4.52 -1.97
C GLN A 296 13.09 -4.24 -1.88
N ARG A 297 12.36 -4.52 -2.97
CA ARG A 297 10.89 -4.46 -3.08
C ARG A 297 10.29 -3.06 -2.88
N MET A 298 10.75 -2.07 -3.64
CA MET A 298 10.25 -0.69 -3.60
C MET A 298 9.58 -0.24 -4.92
N PRO A 299 8.55 -0.92 -5.44
CA PRO A 299 7.87 -2.12 -4.95
C PRO A 299 8.39 -3.43 -5.59
N ARG A 300 7.92 -4.59 -5.09
CA ARG A 300 7.85 -5.85 -5.87
C ARG A 300 6.41 -6.09 -6.33
N CYS A 301 6.19 -6.12 -7.63
CA CYS A 301 4.86 -6.19 -8.23
C CYS A 301 4.56 -7.54 -8.90
N ARG A 302 3.27 -7.91 -8.92
CA ARG A 302 2.74 -8.99 -9.73
C ARG A 302 1.44 -8.59 -10.39
N ARG A 303 1.31 -8.86 -11.70
CA ARG A 303 0.14 -8.47 -12.49
C ARG A 303 -0.16 -6.96 -12.32
N GLY A 304 -1.42 -6.54 -12.38
CA GLY A 304 -1.82 -5.18 -12.04
C GLY A 304 -1.15 -4.04 -12.84
N TYR A 305 -1.48 -2.82 -12.43
CA TYR A 305 -0.95 -1.58 -12.98
C TYR A 305 -0.39 -0.70 -11.86
N ILE A 306 0.90 -0.41 -11.93
CA ILE A 306 1.63 0.32 -10.89
C ILE A 306 2.25 1.57 -11.51
N HIS A 307 1.91 2.72 -10.94
CA HIS A 307 2.48 4.01 -11.31
C HIS A 307 3.41 4.49 -10.18
N VAL A 308 4.72 4.47 -10.45
CA VAL A 308 5.78 4.89 -9.52
C VAL A 308 6.28 6.27 -9.95
N VAL A 309 5.94 7.32 -9.22
CA VAL A 309 6.10 8.69 -9.70
C VAL A 309 6.68 9.65 -8.66
N ASN A 310 7.75 10.37 -9.02
CA ASN A 310 8.37 11.39 -8.18
C ASN A 310 8.76 10.92 -6.76
N ASN A 311 9.23 9.67 -6.62
CA ASN A 311 9.81 9.15 -5.38
C ASN A 311 11.33 9.35 -5.36
N ASP A 312 11.89 9.42 -4.16
CA ASP A 312 13.32 9.59 -3.90
C ASP A 312 13.90 8.26 -3.40
N PHE A 313 14.71 7.60 -4.22
CA PHE A 313 15.37 6.33 -3.90
C PHE A 313 16.84 6.58 -3.62
N THR A 314 17.19 6.63 -2.34
CA THR A 314 18.55 6.97 -1.92
C THR A 314 19.35 5.77 -1.41
N SER A 315 18.68 4.64 -1.16
CA SER A 315 19.34 3.41 -0.73
C SER A 315 18.54 2.16 -1.13
N TRP A 316 19.26 1.18 -1.68
CA TRP A 316 18.85 -0.21 -1.78
C TRP A 316 20.09 -1.11 -1.63
N LYS A 317 19.93 -2.42 -1.47
CA LYS A 317 21.08 -3.34 -1.47
C LYS A 317 21.03 -4.38 -2.57
N MET A 318 19.84 -4.67 -3.11
CA MET A 318 19.68 -5.66 -4.18
C MET A 318 19.08 -5.04 -5.45
N TYR A 319 17.91 -4.42 -5.33
CA TYR A 319 17.23 -3.71 -6.42
C TYR A 319 16.20 -2.74 -5.83
N ALA A 320 15.78 -1.73 -6.58
CA ALA A 320 14.71 -0.85 -6.14
C ALA A 320 13.34 -1.42 -6.54
N ILE A 321 13.08 -1.54 -7.85
CA ILE A 321 11.81 -1.96 -8.42
C ILE A 321 11.92 -3.39 -8.95
N GLY A 322 10.98 -4.26 -8.62
CA GLY A 322 10.99 -5.62 -9.17
C GLY A 322 9.61 -6.20 -9.38
N GLY A 323 9.57 -7.42 -9.90
CA GLY A 323 8.31 -8.10 -10.11
C GLY A 323 8.41 -9.41 -10.88
N SER A 324 7.30 -10.14 -10.84
CA SER A 324 7.06 -11.42 -11.51
C SER A 324 5.60 -11.49 -11.96
N GLY A 325 5.18 -12.46 -12.78
CA GLY A 325 3.77 -12.54 -13.21
C GLY A 325 3.26 -11.36 -14.06
N ASN A 326 4.09 -10.79 -14.94
CA ASN A 326 3.74 -9.75 -15.94
C ASN A 326 3.03 -8.49 -15.39
N PRO A 327 3.65 -7.73 -14.47
CA PRO A 327 3.09 -6.48 -14.03
C PRO A 327 3.33 -5.35 -15.03
N THR A 328 2.41 -4.39 -15.08
CA THR A 328 2.66 -3.10 -15.75
C THR A 328 3.25 -2.12 -14.73
N ILE A 329 4.48 -1.68 -14.95
CA ILE A 329 5.20 -0.74 -14.08
C ILE A 329 5.58 0.49 -14.91
N ASN A 330 5.08 1.65 -14.49
CA ASN A 330 5.40 2.94 -15.10
C ASN A 330 6.17 3.79 -14.09
N SER A 331 7.48 3.91 -14.27
CA SER A 331 8.37 4.78 -13.50
C SER A 331 8.44 6.15 -14.18
N GLN A 332 8.06 7.22 -13.49
CA GLN A 332 8.07 8.59 -14.04
C GLN A 332 8.65 9.61 -13.05
N GLY A 333 9.69 10.34 -13.45
CA GLY A 333 10.22 11.48 -12.69
C GLY A 333 10.77 11.15 -11.30
N ASN A 334 11.15 9.91 -11.03
CA ASN A 334 11.80 9.50 -9.78
C ASN A 334 13.29 9.87 -9.78
N ARG A 335 13.94 9.80 -8.62
CA ARG A 335 15.39 9.90 -8.48
C ARG A 335 15.93 8.59 -7.91
N TYR A 336 16.94 8.01 -8.56
CA TYR A 336 17.58 6.77 -8.17
C TYR A 336 19.08 7.00 -7.96
N ILE A 337 19.53 6.93 -6.70
CA ILE A 337 20.95 6.99 -6.36
C ILE A 337 21.43 5.57 -6.11
N ALA A 338 22.13 4.98 -7.09
CA ALA A 338 22.60 3.61 -6.93
C ALA A 338 23.57 3.47 -5.76
N PRO A 339 23.60 2.31 -5.07
CA PRO A 339 24.62 1.96 -4.09
C PRO A 339 26.01 1.96 -4.70
N SER A 340 27.06 1.99 -3.88
CA SER A 340 28.45 1.87 -4.37
C SER A 340 28.74 0.51 -5.02
N ASP A 341 28.04 -0.55 -4.61
CA ASP A 341 28.15 -1.89 -5.17
C ASP A 341 27.85 -1.92 -6.68
N PRO A 342 28.82 -2.32 -7.53
CA PRO A 342 28.63 -2.43 -8.97
C PRO A 342 27.55 -3.44 -9.39
N SER A 343 27.24 -4.43 -8.55
CA SER A 343 26.22 -5.45 -8.82
C SER A 343 24.78 -4.97 -8.55
N ALA A 344 24.62 -3.83 -7.87
CA ALA A 344 23.33 -3.27 -7.49
C ALA A 344 22.97 -1.97 -8.27
N LYS A 345 23.58 -1.77 -9.45
CA LYS A 345 23.33 -0.58 -10.29
C LYS A 345 22.02 -0.64 -11.06
N GLU A 346 21.55 -1.83 -11.39
CA GLU A 346 20.26 -1.99 -12.05
C GLU A 346 19.13 -1.68 -11.05
N VAL A 347 18.32 -0.69 -11.36
CA VAL A 347 17.14 -0.29 -10.58
C VAL A 347 16.11 -1.42 -10.58
N THR A 348 16.00 -2.13 -11.71
CA THR A 348 14.97 -3.12 -11.98
C THR A 348 15.44 -4.55 -11.73
N LYS A 349 14.54 -5.41 -11.26
CA LYS A 349 14.78 -6.87 -11.18
C LYS A 349 13.56 -7.68 -11.55
N ARG A 350 13.66 -8.44 -12.66
CA ARG A 350 12.68 -9.46 -13.03
C ARG A 350 12.96 -10.68 -12.17
N VAL A 351 11.97 -11.10 -11.40
CA VAL A 351 12.09 -12.22 -10.47
C VAL A 351 11.46 -13.45 -11.09
N ASP A 352 12.10 -14.60 -10.94
CA ASP A 352 11.61 -15.93 -11.38
C ASP A 352 11.30 -16.08 -12.88
N SER A 353 11.76 -15.17 -13.75
CA SER A 353 11.67 -15.35 -15.20
C SER A 353 12.63 -16.45 -15.65
N LYS A 354 12.09 -17.59 -16.11
CA LYS A 354 12.88 -18.76 -16.47
C LYS A 354 13.62 -18.64 -17.81
N ASP A 355 13.33 -17.60 -18.60
CA ASP A 355 14.03 -17.28 -19.86
C ASP A 355 14.01 -15.76 -20.14
N ASP A 356 15.07 -15.25 -20.76
CA ASP A 356 15.24 -13.83 -21.12
C ASP A 356 14.19 -13.29 -22.12
N GLY A 357 13.42 -14.19 -22.74
CA GLY A 357 12.39 -13.85 -23.73
C GLY A 357 11.00 -13.58 -23.17
N GLU A 358 10.62 -14.18 -22.03
CA GLU A 358 9.25 -14.11 -21.52
C GLU A 358 8.88 -12.72 -20.99
N TRP A 359 9.84 -12.04 -20.34
CA TRP A 359 9.62 -10.72 -19.76
C TRP A 359 9.73 -9.59 -20.78
N SER A 360 10.24 -9.85 -21.99
CA SER A 360 10.39 -8.82 -23.05
C SER A 360 9.07 -8.14 -23.41
N ASN A 361 7.95 -8.83 -23.23
CA ASN A 361 6.60 -8.32 -23.48
C ASN A 361 5.97 -7.62 -22.26
N TRP A 362 6.61 -7.65 -21.09
CA TRP A 362 6.09 -7.00 -19.88
C TRP A 362 6.29 -5.50 -19.98
N ASN A 363 5.26 -4.72 -19.64
CA ASN A 363 5.30 -3.27 -19.77
C ASN A 363 6.02 -2.62 -18.59
N TRP A 364 7.35 -2.53 -18.65
CA TRP A 364 8.18 -1.83 -17.65
C TRP A 364 8.79 -0.61 -18.31
N ARG A 365 8.33 0.56 -17.90
CA ARG A 365 8.61 1.84 -18.56
C ARG A 365 9.28 2.79 -17.58
N THR A 366 10.20 3.60 -18.10
CA THR A 366 10.90 4.66 -17.37
C THR A 366 10.86 5.94 -18.18
N GLU A 367 10.66 7.07 -17.50
CA GLU A 367 10.58 8.36 -18.15
C GLU A 367 10.92 9.51 -17.21
N GLY A 368 11.85 10.38 -17.61
CA GLY A 368 12.26 11.55 -16.83
C GLY A 368 12.89 11.23 -15.48
N ASP A 369 13.20 9.96 -15.22
CA ASP A 369 13.88 9.51 -14.01
C ASP A 369 15.34 10.03 -14.01
N LEU A 370 15.82 10.50 -12.85
CA LEU A 370 17.23 10.84 -12.64
C LEU A 370 17.96 9.63 -12.13
N MET A 371 18.96 9.21 -12.89
CA MET A 371 19.84 8.10 -12.54
C MET A 371 21.18 8.65 -12.06
N GLU A 372 21.52 8.41 -10.80
CA GLU A 372 22.77 8.85 -10.18
C GLU A 372 23.63 7.66 -9.78
N ASN A 373 24.92 7.91 -9.62
CA ASN A 373 25.92 6.91 -9.24
C ASN A 373 25.90 5.64 -10.12
N GLY A 374 25.62 5.80 -11.42
CA GLY A 374 25.57 4.69 -12.37
C GLY A 374 24.30 3.84 -12.30
N ALA A 375 23.24 4.31 -11.64
CA ALA A 375 21.93 3.69 -11.73
C ALA A 375 21.48 3.56 -13.19
N PHE A 376 20.74 2.50 -13.52
CA PHE A 376 20.07 2.40 -14.81
C PHE A 376 18.81 1.54 -14.70
N PHE A 377 17.87 1.76 -15.61
CA PHE A 377 16.61 1.04 -15.68
C PHE A 377 16.54 0.28 -17.00
N VAL A 378 16.43 -1.04 -16.95
CA VAL A 378 16.16 -1.86 -18.14
C VAL A 378 14.65 -1.84 -18.41
N ALA A 379 14.22 -1.28 -19.53
CA ALA A 379 12.81 -1.19 -19.94
C ALA A 379 12.38 -2.38 -20.81
N SER A 380 11.06 -2.63 -20.90
CA SER A 380 10.48 -3.70 -21.72
C SER A 380 9.04 -3.40 -22.13
N GLY A 381 8.50 -4.21 -23.04
CA GLY A 381 7.12 -4.14 -23.52
C GLY A 381 6.98 -3.38 -24.84
N GLY A 382 5.75 -3.41 -25.37
CA GLY A 382 5.39 -2.72 -26.60
C GLY A 382 5.20 -1.21 -26.41
N GLY A 383 4.99 -0.51 -27.53
CA GLY A 383 4.79 0.95 -27.58
C GLY A 383 3.77 1.49 -26.57
N VAL A 384 3.97 2.74 -26.18
CA VAL A 384 3.14 3.46 -25.21
C VAL A 384 1.75 3.79 -25.78
N SER A 385 0.70 3.75 -24.94
CA SER A 385 -0.63 4.23 -25.35
C SER A 385 -0.54 5.72 -25.68
N ALA A 386 -1.34 6.25 -26.62
CA ALA A 386 -1.30 7.68 -26.96
C ALA A 386 -1.53 8.61 -25.76
N LEU A 387 -2.28 8.14 -24.75
CA LEU A 387 -2.49 8.84 -23.48
C LEU A 387 -1.23 8.80 -22.60
N TYR A 388 -0.57 7.65 -22.49
CA TYR A 388 0.73 7.57 -21.84
C TYR A 388 1.77 8.42 -22.57
N SER A 389 1.87 8.34 -23.92
CA SER A 389 2.70 9.25 -24.74
C SER A 389 2.40 10.72 -24.51
N LYS A 390 1.15 11.08 -24.24
CA LYS A 390 0.79 12.45 -23.88
C LYS A 390 1.27 12.81 -22.48
N ALA A 391 1.16 11.89 -21.53
CA ALA A 391 1.69 12.04 -20.16
C ALA A 391 3.20 12.24 -20.24
N SER A 392 3.83 11.43 -21.08
CA SER A 392 5.24 11.45 -21.44
C SER A 392 5.70 12.72 -22.14
N SER A 393 4.86 13.25 -23.03
CA SER A 393 5.17 14.49 -23.76
C SER A 393 5.15 15.75 -22.87
N VAL A 394 4.57 15.66 -21.68
CA VAL A 394 4.74 16.70 -20.68
C VAL A 394 6.09 16.42 -20.03
N GLU A 395 7.09 17.28 -20.28
CA GLU A 395 8.39 17.18 -19.62
C GLU A 395 8.17 16.83 -18.14
N PRO A 396 8.67 15.68 -17.67
CA PRO A 396 8.74 15.42 -16.24
C PRO A 396 9.69 16.48 -15.72
N LYS A 397 9.15 17.64 -15.31
CA LYS A 397 9.94 18.84 -15.03
C LYS A 397 10.71 18.61 -13.74
N ALA A 398 11.87 18.02 -14.00
CA ALA A 398 13.02 17.70 -13.20
C ALA A 398 12.75 16.73 -12.04
N SER A 399 13.21 15.50 -12.23
CA SER A 399 13.78 14.67 -11.17
C SER A 399 14.73 15.44 -10.22
N ALA A 400 15.31 16.58 -10.64
CA ALA A 400 16.01 17.53 -9.75
C ALA A 400 15.09 18.23 -8.70
N LEU A 401 13.77 18.15 -8.83
CA LEU A 401 12.82 18.65 -7.83
C LEU A 401 12.30 17.53 -6.93
N VAL A 402 12.68 16.27 -7.14
CA VAL A 402 12.26 15.15 -6.28
C VAL A 402 12.59 15.45 -4.83
N ASP A 403 13.82 15.91 -4.55
CA ASP A 403 14.25 16.31 -3.21
C ASP A 403 13.34 17.38 -2.56
N GLN A 404 12.77 18.27 -3.38
CA GLN A 404 11.82 19.29 -2.92
C GLN A 404 10.44 18.68 -2.67
N LEU A 405 9.94 17.85 -3.58
CA LEU A 405 8.61 17.23 -3.53
C LEU A 405 8.49 16.22 -2.38
N THR A 406 9.60 15.57 -2.03
CA THR A 406 9.70 14.52 -1.01
C THR A 406 10.33 15.01 0.29
N ARG A 407 10.62 16.31 0.41
CA ARG A 407 11.28 16.92 1.58
C ARG A 407 10.61 16.59 2.92
N ASN A 408 9.28 16.50 2.88
CA ASN A 408 8.46 16.28 4.07
C ASN A 408 7.99 14.82 4.20
N ALA A 409 8.57 13.88 3.45
CA ALA A 409 8.18 12.48 3.50
C ALA A 409 8.37 11.90 4.92
N GLY A 410 7.46 11.02 5.33
CA GLY A 410 7.34 10.51 6.68
C GLY A 410 6.43 11.35 7.56
N VAL A 411 6.43 11.06 8.85
CA VAL A 411 5.62 11.80 9.84
C VAL A 411 6.11 13.23 10.03
N PHE A 412 5.20 14.12 10.40
CA PHE A 412 5.55 15.50 10.75
C PHE A 412 6.27 15.58 12.09
N GLY A 413 7.35 16.37 12.13
CA GLY A 413 8.19 16.51 13.32
C GLY A 413 9.09 15.31 13.61
N GLY A 414 9.16 14.33 12.69
CA GLY A 414 10.17 13.27 12.70
C GLY A 414 11.56 13.80 12.34
N PRO A 415 12.62 12.96 12.49
CA PRO A 415 13.97 13.36 12.11
C PRO A 415 14.01 13.89 10.67
N SER A 416 14.78 14.96 10.43
CA SER A 416 15.06 15.45 9.08
C SER A 416 15.70 14.34 8.24
N ARG A 417 15.66 14.50 6.91
CA ARG A 417 16.25 13.63 5.86
C ARG A 417 17.77 13.40 5.98
N ASP A 418 18.35 13.48 7.15
CA ASP A 418 19.78 13.35 7.38
C ASP A 418 20.18 11.87 7.28
N ASP A 419 20.08 11.31 6.07
CA ASP A 419 20.69 10.05 5.66
C ASP A 419 22.23 10.20 5.51
N GLN A 420 22.80 11.34 5.97
CA GLN A 420 24.24 11.54 6.07
C GLN A 420 24.81 10.78 7.28
N GLY A 421 25.05 9.49 7.07
CA GLY A 421 26.17 8.77 7.69
C GLY A 421 26.35 8.96 9.19
N GLN A 422 25.37 8.57 9.99
CA GLN A 422 25.65 8.10 11.36
C GLN A 422 25.76 6.57 11.34
N SER A 423 27.00 6.10 11.23
CA SER A 423 27.40 4.83 11.82
C SER A 423 27.13 4.88 13.33
N GLY A 424 26.05 4.27 13.77
CA GLY A 424 25.74 4.20 15.20
C GLY A 424 24.36 3.64 15.45
N ASP A 425 24.31 2.36 15.82
CA ASP A 425 23.14 1.72 16.42
C ASP A 425 22.70 2.51 17.66
N SER A 426 21.79 3.47 17.51
CA SER A 426 21.17 4.18 18.63
C SER A 426 19.86 4.83 18.21
N TYR A 427 18.83 4.00 18.01
CA TYR A 427 17.46 4.47 18.25
C TYR A 427 17.36 4.73 19.76
N SER A 428 17.60 5.96 20.19
CA SER A 428 17.50 6.32 21.60
C SER A 428 16.06 6.10 22.05
N GLY A 429 15.85 5.07 22.86
CA GLY A 429 14.56 4.74 23.44
C GLY A 429 13.93 5.97 24.08
N TYR A 430 12.70 6.26 23.70
CA TYR A 430 11.91 7.35 24.27
C TYR A 430 11.63 7.02 25.75
N GLY A 431 12.53 7.47 26.63
CA GLY A 431 12.37 7.40 28.07
C GLY A 431 11.29 8.39 28.50
N GLY A 432 10.16 7.87 28.96
CA GLY A 432 9.14 8.68 29.63
C GLY A 432 9.69 9.30 30.91
N GLY A 433 10.11 10.57 30.83
CA GLY A 433 10.53 11.35 31.98
C GLY A 433 9.35 12.03 32.65
N GLY A 434 8.72 11.35 33.60
CA GLY A 434 7.89 11.99 34.61
C GLY A 434 8.75 12.81 35.57
N GLY A 435 8.27 14.00 35.93
CA GLY A 435 8.99 14.93 36.80
C GLY A 435 9.22 14.40 38.21
N GLY A 436 10.40 14.69 38.75
CA GLY A 436 10.76 14.45 40.15
C GLY A 436 12.04 15.19 40.51
N SER A 437 11.90 16.35 41.16
CA SER A 437 13.01 17.05 41.83
C SER A 437 13.59 16.20 42.96
N GLY A 438 14.91 16.15 43.06
CA GLY A 438 15.63 15.61 44.22
C GLY A 438 17.13 15.76 44.03
N GLY A 439 17.78 16.59 44.85
CA GLY A 439 19.16 17.03 44.66
C GLY A 439 20.25 16.15 45.30
N GLY A 440 21.50 16.50 44.96
CA GLY A 440 22.64 16.55 45.89
C GLY A 440 23.62 15.36 45.95
N GLY A 441 24.90 15.66 45.66
CA GLY A 441 26.11 14.89 46.03
C GLY A 441 26.53 13.83 44.99
N GLY A 442 27.78 13.65 44.57
CA GLY A 442 29.08 14.12 45.03
C GLY A 442 30.07 12.93 45.02
N GLY A 443 31.17 13.02 44.24
CA GLY A 443 32.45 12.34 44.55
C GLY A 443 32.88 11.10 43.73
N GLY A 444 34.13 11.17 43.22
CA GLY A 444 35.13 10.08 43.02
C GLY A 444 34.82 9.02 41.96
N GLY A 445 35.66 8.70 40.97
CA GLY A 445 37.12 8.54 40.99
C GLY A 445 37.47 7.05 41.11
N GLY A 446 38.05 6.43 40.06
CA GLY A 446 38.63 5.08 40.18
C GLY A 446 38.64 4.23 38.90
N SER A 447 39.77 4.23 38.21
CA SER A 447 40.16 3.28 37.16
C SER A 447 40.31 1.84 37.68
N SER A 448 40.03 0.85 36.83
CA SER A 448 40.96 -0.26 36.48
C SER A 448 40.20 -1.44 35.88
N GLY A 449 40.82 -2.14 34.91
CA GLY A 449 40.50 -3.55 34.66
C GLY A 449 40.42 -3.92 33.18
N SER A 450 41.57 -3.96 32.52
CA SER A 450 41.78 -4.75 31.30
C SER A 450 41.74 -6.24 31.64
N ASP A 451 40.88 -7.01 30.99
CA ASP A 451 41.04 -8.46 30.85
C ASP A 451 40.69 -8.88 29.42
N GLY A 452 41.73 -9.33 28.71
CA GLY A 452 41.62 -10.07 27.46
C GLY A 452 41.34 -11.54 27.77
N GLY A 453 40.23 -12.06 27.24
CA GLY A 453 39.84 -13.46 27.36
C GLY A 453 39.34 -13.98 26.02
N THR A 454 40.25 -14.58 25.24
CA THR A 454 39.92 -15.41 24.08
C THR A 454 39.11 -16.62 24.52
N SER A 455 37.89 -16.78 23.97
CA SER A 455 37.12 -18.02 24.05
C SER A 455 36.52 -18.34 22.69
N ALA A 456 37.09 -19.34 22.03
CA ALA A 456 36.54 -19.97 20.84
C ALA A 456 35.57 -21.08 21.27
N ILE A 457 34.29 -20.96 20.93
CA ILE A 457 33.26 -22.00 20.86
C ILE A 457 32.21 -21.45 19.90
N GLY A 458 31.67 -22.09 18.86
CA GLY A 458 31.73 -23.44 18.33
C GLY A 458 30.78 -23.43 17.12
N GLY A 459 31.15 -24.09 16.02
CA GLY A 459 30.46 -24.00 14.74
C GLY A 459 29.01 -24.46 14.80
N THR A 460 28.12 -23.65 14.21
CA THR A 460 26.78 -24.09 13.83
C THR A 460 26.78 -24.41 12.34
N THR A 461 26.60 -25.69 12.06
CA THR A 461 26.32 -26.31 10.78
C THR A 461 25.31 -25.52 9.94
N ARG A 462 25.69 -25.26 8.68
CA ARG A 462 24.80 -24.86 7.60
C ARG A 462 23.70 -25.90 7.42
N GLY A 463 22.49 -25.57 7.89
CA GLY A 463 21.26 -26.23 7.49
C GLY A 463 20.84 -25.68 6.13
N SER A 464 21.08 -26.44 5.08
CA SER A 464 20.49 -26.25 3.75
C SER A 464 18.97 -26.39 3.84
N SER A 465 18.24 -25.28 3.72
CA SER A 465 16.79 -25.31 3.50
C SER A 465 16.53 -25.65 2.03
N THR A 466 16.37 -26.94 1.77
CA THR A 466 15.76 -27.48 0.56
C THR A 466 14.37 -26.89 0.37
N SER A 467 14.13 -26.37 -0.83
CA SER A 467 12.83 -26.05 -1.40
C SER A 467 11.86 -27.22 -1.25
N SER A 468 10.80 -27.06 -0.45
CA SER A 468 9.63 -27.93 -0.49
C SER A 468 8.43 -27.10 -0.95
N SER A 469 8.13 -27.27 -2.24
CA SER A 469 6.85 -26.98 -2.86
C SER A 469 5.74 -27.78 -2.18
N ASP A 470 4.86 -27.09 -1.44
CA ASP A 470 3.54 -27.60 -1.03
C ASP A 470 2.57 -26.43 -0.75
N ASP A 471 2.31 -25.63 -1.78
CA ASP A 471 1.33 -24.52 -1.80
C ASP A 471 -0.10 -25.03 -2.06
N SER A 472 -0.65 -25.89 -1.19
CA SER A 472 -2.03 -26.36 -1.37
C SER A 472 -2.97 -26.16 -0.18
N ASN A 473 -2.56 -25.51 0.91
CA ASN A 473 -3.40 -25.40 2.12
C ASN A 473 -3.58 -23.98 2.70
N PHE A 474 -3.34 -22.92 1.92
CA PHE A 474 -3.60 -21.53 2.37
C PHE A 474 -5.09 -21.27 2.68
N PHE A 475 -6.02 -21.87 1.91
CA PHE A 475 -7.47 -21.68 2.12
C PHE A 475 -8.04 -22.43 3.35
N GLY A 476 -7.44 -23.55 3.76
CA GLY A 476 -7.89 -24.35 4.89
C GLY A 476 -7.54 -23.75 6.27
N MET A 477 -6.58 -22.82 6.31
CA MET A 477 -6.10 -22.20 7.55
C MET A 477 -6.89 -20.93 7.94
N ILE A 478 -7.69 -20.37 7.03
CA ILE A 478 -8.43 -19.10 7.25
C ILE A 478 -9.91 -19.34 7.58
N PHE A 479 -10.53 -20.40 7.05
CA PHE A 479 -11.94 -20.71 7.32
C PHE A 479 -12.02 -22.06 8.03
N GLY A 480 -12.21 -22.02 9.36
CA GLY A 480 -12.74 -23.18 10.07
C GLY A 480 -13.99 -23.72 9.35
N SER A 481 -14.21 -25.03 9.43
CA SER A 481 -15.09 -25.89 8.62
C SER A 481 -16.60 -25.54 8.57
N ASN A 482 -17.01 -24.31 8.85
CA ASN A 482 -18.41 -23.83 8.84
C ASN A 482 -18.56 -22.42 8.24
N ALA A 483 -18.08 -22.20 7.01
CA ALA A 483 -18.47 -21.01 6.24
C ALA A 483 -19.93 -21.15 5.74
N PRO A 484 -20.78 -20.11 5.83
CA PRO A 484 -22.12 -20.15 5.25
C PRO A 484 -22.05 -20.35 3.73
N PRO A 485 -23.00 -21.09 3.11
CA PRO A 485 -22.93 -21.38 1.69
C PRO A 485 -23.02 -20.10 0.87
N ARG A 486 -22.23 -20.05 -0.21
CA ARG A 486 -22.24 -18.97 -1.22
C ARG A 486 -23.69 -18.69 -1.66
N PRO A 487 -24.06 -17.42 -1.96
CA PRO A 487 -25.33 -17.14 -2.60
C PRO A 487 -25.37 -17.90 -3.93
N ARG A 488 -26.26 -18.88 -4.03
CA ARG A 488 -26.43 -19.68 -5.25
C ARG A 488 -26.89 -18.75 -6.38
N LEU A 489 -26.38 -19.03 -7.56
CA LEU A 489 -26.69 -18.44 -8.86
C LEU A 489 -28.15 -18.71 -9.30
N THR A 490 -29.11 -18.70 -8.37
CA THR A 490 -30.50 -19.10 -8.60
C THR A 490 -31.32 -17.98 -9.21
N LEU A 491 -30.97 -16.71 -8.96
CA LEU A 491 -31.73 -15.58 -9.51
C LEU A 491 -31.59 -15.47 -11.04
N LEU A 492 -30.41 -15.77 -11.59
CA LEU A 492 -30.18 -15.70 -13.04
C LEU A 492 -30.90 -16.83 -13.77
N PHE A 493 -30.94 -18.03 -13.18
CA PHE A 493 -31.69 -19.16 -13.74
C PHE A 493 -33.21 -18.94 -13.70
N CYS A 494 -33.73 -18.31 -12.64
CA CYS A 494 -35.16 -17.97 -12.56
C CYS A 494 -35.56 -16.93 -13.61
N LEU A 495 -34.74 -15.91 -13.87
CA LEU A 495 -34.99 -14.90 -14.91
C LEU A 495 -34.95 -15.50 -16.32
N ILE A 496 -34.02 -16.43 -16.58
CA ILE A 496 -33.95 -17.13 -17.88
C ILE A 496 -35.15 -18.06 -18.08
N MET A 497 -35.59 -18.79 -17.05
CA MET A 497 -36.80 -19.62 -17.13
C MET A 497 -38.08 -18.81 -17.35
N ILE A 498 -38.20 -17.63 -16.73
CA ILE A 498 -39.35 -16.74 -16.94
C ILE A 498 -39.38 -16.20 -18.38
N CYS A 499 -38.22 -15.84 -18.95
CA CYS A 499 -38.14 -15.42 -20.36
C CYS A 499 -38.45 -16.55 -21.36
N VAL A 500 -37.99 -17.78 -21.07
CA VAL A 500 -38.28 -18.95 -21.92
C VAL A 500 -39.77 -19.32 -21.84
N MET A 501 -40.37 -19.29 -20.64
CA MET A 501 -41.79 -19.57 -20.45
C MET A 501 -42.68 -18.49 -21.08
N SER A 502 -42.28 -17.21 -21.04
CA SER A 502 -43.03 -16.12 -21.69
C SER A 502 -42.98 -16.18 -23.22
N LEU A 503 -41.88 -16.68 -23.79
CA LEU A 503 -41.77 -16.87 -25.24
C LEU A 503 -42.61 -18.04 -25.72
N SER A 504 -42.66 -19.15 -24.96
CA SER A 504 -43.49 -20.31 -25.33
C SER A 504 -45.00 -20.02 -25.28
N SER A 505 -45.45 -19.12 -24.40
CA SER A 505 -46.87 -18.71 -24.33
C SER A 505 -47.28 -17.80 -25.48
N LEU A 506 -46.34 -17.10 -26.13
CA LEU A 506 -46.60 -16.24 -27.29
C LEU A 506 -46.66 -17.01 -28.62
N LEU A 507 -46.19 -18.26 -28.64
CA LEU A 507 -46.16 -19.15 -29.80
C LEU A 507 -47.34 -20.13 -29.86
N LEU A 508 -48.22 -20.12 -28.84
CA LEU A 508 -49.40 -20.99 -28.70
C LEU A 508 -50.74 -20.22 -28.83
N LEU A 509 -50.71 -18.97 -29.30
CA LEU A 509 -51.88 -18.15 -29.63
C LEU A 509 -51.98 -17.90 -31.14
#